data_AF-A0A925S5J5-F1
#
_entry.id   AF-A0A925S5J5-F1
#
_cell.length_a   1.000
_cell.length_b   1.000
_cell.length_c   1.000
_cell.angle_alpha   90.00
_cell.angle_beta   90.00
_cell.angle_gamma   90.00
#
_symmetry.space_group_name_H-M   'P 1'
#
loop_
_entity.id
_entity.type
_entity.pdbx_description
1 polymer ?
#
loop_
_entity_poly.entity_id
_entity_poly.type
_entity_poly.pdbx_seq_one_letter_code
_entity_poly.pdbx_strand_id
1 'polypeptide(L)'
;LFIGQTGYYLVWDERSLVLTRMTVSALEAFPVVGAGLKAWFLNGDQITNLTLSNFLFIHIGLSFFLLFGLWVHYLRMTRPVLTPPPAVNYILTALVLLCVFIWPINSGNMADLNTQPTNFEIDWFFLFPYALLSAVPIGIYWAIMIGGTAAVTAFPWILIPKAAAIETAEVVLSKCTGCSLCYKDCPYQAIEMVPAPAGSRFKLLATVKEFRCSGCGVCVGACAFDAIDLPDLPDAQVNAQIKALLEAKG
;
A
#
# COMPACT_ATOMS: atom_id res chain seq x y z
N LEU A 1 1.97 1.68 -11.11
CA LEU A 1 2.82 1.74 -12.32
C LEU A 1 2.00 1.61 -13.61
N PHE A 2 1.34 0.47 -13.85
CA PHE A 2 0.63 0.23 -15.12
C PHE A 2 -0.48 1.24 -15.46
N ILE A 3 -1.22 1.76 -14.47
CA ILE A 3 -2.22 2.83 -14.68
C ILE A 3 -1.57 4.13 -15.20
N GLY A 4 -0.36 4.47 -14.72
CA GLY A 4 0.38 5.62 -15.21
C GLY A 4 0.79 5.44 -16.68
N GLN A 5 1.22 4.23 -17.04
CA GLN A 5 1.52 3.87 -18.43
C GLN A 5 0.30 4.01 -19.34
N THR A 6 -0.87 3.54 -18.91
CA THR A 6 -2.10 3.65 -19.72
C THR A 6 -2.57 5.10 -19.87
N GLY A 7 -2.22 5.98 -18.94
CA GLY A 7 -2.40 7.43 -19.09
C GLY A 7 -1.59 8.01 -20.26
N TYR A 8 -0.35 7.57 -20.45
CA TYR A 8 0.48 7.99 -21.60
C TYR A 8 -0.10 7.54 -22.94
N TYR A 9 -0.82 6.42 -23.01
CA TYR A 9 -1.48 6.01 -24.24
C TYR A 9 -2.67 6.89 -24.65
N LEU A 10 -3.34 7.50 -23.67
CA LEU A 10 -4.52 8.34 -23.90
C LEU A 10 -4.19 9.70 -24.51
N VAL A 11 -2.94 10.16 -24.37
CA VAL A 11 -2.49 11.43 -24.96
C VAL A 11 -2.52 11.38 -26.49
N TRP A 12 -2.37 10.19 -27.08
CA TRP A 12 -2.42 9.95 -28.52
C TRP A 12 -1.43 10.80 -29.35
N ASP A 13 -0.24 11.02 -28.79
CA ASP A 13 0.91 11.65 -29.46
C ASP A 13 1.81 10.60 -30.15
N GLU A 14 2.78 11.06 -30.93
CA GLU A 14 3.81 10.21 -31.57
C GLU A 14 4.49 9.22 -30.60
N ARG A 15 4.76 9.66 -29.36
CA ARG A 15 5.31 8.82 -28.29
C ARG A 15 4.34 7.70 -27.91
N SER A 16 3.07 8.01 -27.69
CA SER A 16 2.04 7.02 -27.34
C SER A 16 1.93 5.92 -28.39
N LEU A 17 2.10 6.25 -29.67
CA LEU A 17 2.08 5.29 -30.78
C LEU A 17 3.27 4.33 -30.70
N VAL A 18 4.48 4.85 -30.44
CA VAL A 18 5.66 4.00 -30.25
C VAL A 18 5.50 3.11 -29.02
N LEU A 19 5.06 3.66 -27.89
CA LEU A 19 4.83 2.89 -26.66
C LEU A 19 3.77 1.80 -26.88
N THR A 20 2.74 2.08 -27.68
CA THR A 20 1.73 1.10 -28.09
C THR A 20 2.35 -0.04 -28.89
N ARG A 21 3.15 0.27 -29.92
CA ARG A 21 3.85 -0.74 -30.74
C ARG A 21 4.81 -1.60 -29.91
N MET A 22 5.59 -0.97 -29.02
CA MET A 22 6.51 -1.67 -28.12
C MET A 22 5.75 -2.60 -27.16
N THR A 23 4.61 -2.14 -26.62
CA THR A 23 3.77 -2.95 -25.73
C THR A 23 3.17 -4.14 -26.47
N VAL A 24 2.67 -3.94 -27.68
CA VAL A 24 2.15 -5.03 -28.53
C VAL A 24 3.22 -6.08 -28.79
N SER A 25 4.44 -5.65 -29.17
CA SER A 25 5.57 -6.57 -29.37
C SER A 25 5.94 -7.33 -28.09
N ALA A 26 5.90 -6.67 -26.93
CA ALA A 26 6.12 -7.32 -25.64
C ALA A 26 5.03 -8.33 -25.28
N LEU A 27 3.76 -8.03 -25.58
CA LEU A 27 2.64 -8.95 -25.33
C LEU A 27 2.67 -10.16 -26.28
N GLU A 28 2.97 -9.96 -27.56
CA GLU A 28 3.09 -11.04 -28.55
C GLU A 28 4.20 -12.04 -28.22
N ALA A 29 5.22 -11.62 -27.45
CA ALA A 29 6.32 -12.50 -27.04
C ALA A 29 5.88 -13.69 -26.17
N PHE A 30 4.68 -13.66 -25.59
CA PHE A 30 4.15 -14.79 -24.82
C PHE A 30 3.60 -15.90 -25.75
N PRO A 31 4.16 -17.12 -25.70
CA PRO A 31 3.87 -18.16 -26.70
C PRO A 31 2.42 -18.69 -26.67
N VAL A 32 1.77 -18.67 -25.50
CA VAL A 32 0.42 -19.26 -25.33
C VAL A 32 -0.69 -18.21 -25.41
N VAL A 33 -0.47 -17.04 -24.81
CA VAL A 33 -1.52 -16.02 -24.62
C VAL A 33 -1.25 -14.74 -25.41
N GLY A 34 -0.10 -14.60 -26.05
CA GLY A 34 0.36 -13.32 -26.61
C GLY A 34 -0.56 -12.74 -27.69
N ALA A 35 -1.02 -13.57 -28.63
CA ALA A 35 -1.95 -13.13 -29.68
C ALA A 35 -3.28 -12.63 -29.10
N GLY A 36 -3.83 -13.35 -28.10
CA GLY A 36 -5.05 -12.95 -27.41
C GLY A 36 -4.87 -11.67 -26.59
N LEU A 37 -3.73 -11.53 -25.92
CA LEU A 37 -3.40 -10.33 -25.14
C LEU A 37 -3.24 -9.09 -26.03
N LYS A 38 -2.57 -9.22 -27.19
CA LYS A 38 -2.51 -8.15 -28.19
C LYS A 38 -3.90 -7.76 -28.65
N ALA A 39 -4.73 -8.73 -29.05
CA ALA A 39 -6.06 -8.46 -29.58
C ALA A 39 -6.95 -7.78 -28.54
N TRP A 40 -6.87 -8.22 -27.28
CA TRP A 40 -7.53 -7.58 -26.15
C TRP A 40 -7.02 -6.16 -25.90
N PHE A 41 -5.71 -5.93 -26.01
CA PHE A 41 -5.10 -4.62 -25.79
C PHE A 41 -5.44 -3.60 -26.90
N LEU A 42 -5.46 -4.03 -28.17
CA LEU A 42 -5.76 -3.16 -29.30
C LEU A 42 -7.26 -3.04 -29.62
N ASN A 43 -8.09 -3.94 -29.07
CA ASN A 43 -9.48 -4.17 -29.48
C ASN A 43 -9.58 -4.56 -30.97
N GLY A 44 -8.74 -5.53 -31.37
CA GLY A 44 -8.58 -6.02 -32.75
C GLY A 44 -7.14 -6.39 -33.10
N ASP A 45 -6.88 -6.71 -34.36
CA ASP A 45 -5.53 -7.14 -34.82
C ASP A 45 -4.60 -5.98 -35.18
N GLN A 46 -5.17 -4.80 -35.43
CA GLN A 46 -4.47 -3.60 -35.89
C GLN A 46 -4.82 -2.40 -35.01
N ILE A 47 -3.95 -1.39 -35.04
CA ILE A 47 -4.21 -0.12 -34.35
C ILE A 47 -5.28 0.64 -35.14
N THR A 48 -6.41 0.89 -34.52
CA THR A 48 -7.56 1.58 -35.12
C THR A 48 -8.11 2.64 -34.17
N ASN A 49 -9.14 3.38 -34.59
CA ASN A 49 -9.84 4.33 -33.73
C ASN A 49 -10.47 3.67 -32.49
N LEU A 50 -10.72 2.37 -32.52
CA LEU A 50 -11.24 1.62 -31.37
C LEU A 50 -10.18 1.36 -30.29
N THR A 51 -8.89 1.43 -30.64
CA THR A 51 -7.77 1.23 -29.72
C THR A 51 -7.74 2.32 -28.66
N LEU A 52 -7.97 3.59 -29.03
CA LEU A 52 -8.03 4.70 -28.08
C LEU A 52 -9.19 4.53 -27.08
N SER A 53 -10.38 4.17 -27.57
CA SER A 53 -11.53 3.87 -26.71
C SER A 53 -11.22 2.71 -25.76
N ASN A 54 -10.52 1.67 -26.23
CA ASN A 54 -10.13 0.55 -25.39
C ASN A 54 -9.14 0.98 -24.28
N PHE A 55 -8.16 1.82 -24.61
CA PHE A 55 -7.23 2.37 -23.62
C PHE A 55 -7.95 3.18 -22.54
N LEU A 56 -9.01 3.91 -22.90
CA LEU A 56 -9.83 4.65 -21.94
C LEU A 56 -10.51 3.69 -20.96
N PHE A 57 -11.13 2.62 -21.47
CA PHE A 57 -11.76 1.60 -20.63
C PHE A 57 -10.74 0.87 -19.73
N ILE A 58 -9.57 0.52 -20.26
CA ILE A 58 -8.50 -0.11 -19.48
C ILE A 58 -8.03 0.84 -18.37
N HIS A 59 -7.78 2.11 -18.68
CA HIS A 59 -7.29 3.09 -17.71
C HIS A 59 -8.31 3.34 -16.59
N ILE A 60 -9.57 3.58 -16.94
CA ILE A 60 -10.65 3.80 -15.99
C ILE A 60 -10.91 2.54 -15.16
N GLY A 61 -10.99 1.36 -15.80
CA GLY A 61 -11.27 0.10 -15.13
C GLY A 61 -10.20 -0.26 -14.09
N LEU A 62 -8.92 -0.11 -14.45
CA LEU A 62 -7.81 -0.33 -13.51
C LEU A 62 -7.81 0.69 -12.37
N SER A 63 -8.19 1.94 -12.64
CA SER A 63 -8.30 2.99 -11.62
C SER A 63 -9.38 2.66 -10.59
N PHE A 64 -10.55 2.19 -11.04
CA PHE A 64 -11.61 1.72 -10.13
C PHE A 64 -11.18 0.50 -9.33
N PHE A 65 -10.46 -0.45 -9.94
CA PHE A 65 -9.95 -1.61 -9.23
C PHE A 65 -8.93 -1.21 -8.14
N LEU A 66 -8.05 -0.23 -8.42
CA LEU A 66 -7.14 0.33 -7.43
C LEU A 66 -7.89 0.97 -6.26
N LEU A 67 -8.91 1.79 -6.54
CA LEU A 67 -9.74 2.42 -5.52
C LEU A 67 -10.48 1.39 -4.66
N PHE A 68 -11.03 0.34 -5.29
CA PHE A 68 -11.65 -0.77 -4.59
C PHE A 68 -10.64 -1.53 -3.71
N GLY A 69 -9.43 -1.78 -4.21
CA GLY A 69 -8.35 -2.39 -3.44
C GLY A 69 -7.92 -1.55 -2.23
N LEU A 70 -7.79 -0.23 -2.41
CA LEU A 70 -7.53 0.72 -1.32
C LEU A 70 -8.67 0.73 -0.30
N TRP A 71 -9.92 0.66 -0.75
CA TRP A 71 -11.08 0.56 0.15
C TRP A 71 -11.03 -0.74 0.98
N VAL A 72 -10.78 -1.90 0.36
CA VAL A 72 -10.59 -3.16 1.09
C VAL A 72 -9.42 -3.08 2.06
N HIS A 73 -8.30 -2.46 1.66
CA HIS A 73 -7.16 -2.22 2.53
C HIS A 73 -7.53 -1.33 3.73
N TYR A 74 -8.32 -0.28 3.51
CA TYR A 74 -8.79 0.63 4.58
C TYR A 74 -9.72 -0.08 5.56
N LEU A 75 -10.61 -0.95 5.08
CA LEU A 75 -11.46 -1.78 5.94
C LEU A 75 -10.64 -2.74 6.83
N ARG A 76 -9.41 -3.08 6.43
CA ARG A 76 -8.49 -3.91 7.22
C ARG A 76 -7.63 -3.11 8.19
N MET A 77 -7.60 -1.78 8.07
CA MET A 77 -6.86 -0.92 9.00
C MET A 77 -7.76 -0.41 10.11
N THR A 78 -7.29 -0.55 11.35
CA THR A 78 -7.98 -0.03 12.53
C THR A 78 -7.50 1.40 12.80
N ARG A 79 -8.40 2.38 12.63
CA ARG A 79 -8.16 3.84 12.73
C ARG A 79 -7.15 4.39 11.70
N PRO A 80 -7.46 4.32 10.39
CA PRO A 80 -6.61 4.93 9.37
C PRO A 80 -6.59 6.45 9.53
N VAL A 81 -5.40 7.02 9.71
CA VAL A 81 -5.20 8.48 9.63
C VAL A 81 -5.05 8.83 8.16
N LEU A 82 -6.13 9.32 7.54
CA LEU A 82 -6.17 9.60 6.11
C LEU A 82 -5.58 10.96 5.73
N THR A 83 -5.68 11.93 6.64
CA THR A 83 -5.27 13.31 6.35
C THR A 83 -3.99 13.64 7.12
N PRO A 84 -2.88 13.96 6.43
CA PRO A 84 -1.69 14.47 7.09
C PRO A 84 -1.98 15.82 7.77
N PRO A 85 -1.10 16.29 8.68
CA PRO A 85 -1.24 17.60 9.30
C PRO A 85 -1.48 18.70 8.24
N PRO A 86 -2.43 19.64 8.44
CA PRO A 86 -2.81 20.61 7.42
C PRO A 86 -1.62 21.39 6.84
N ALA A 87 -0.64 21.74 7.67
CA ALA A 87 0.59 22.41 7.23
C ALA A 87 1.34 21.62 6.15
N VAL A 88 1.51 20.31 6.35
CA VAL A 88 2.17 19.43 5.37
C VAL A 88 1.35 19.37 4.09
N ASN A 89 0.02 19.29 4.20
CA ASN A 89 -0.86 19.27 3.03
C ASN A 89 -0.76 20.55 2.19
N TYR A 90 -0.77 21.72 2.84
CA TYR A 90 -0.61 23.00 2.15
C TYR A 90 0.78 23.15 1.52
N ILE A 91 1.85 22.74 2.21
CA ILE A 91 3.21 22.75 1.67
C ILE A 91 3.31 21.85 0.43
N LEU A 92 2.83 20.62 0.51
CA LEU A 92 2.88 19.69 -0.62
C LEU A 92 2.06 20.20 -1.81
N THR A 93 0.86 20.74 -1.55
CA THR A 93 0.01 21.31 -2.61
C THR A 93 0.68 22.51 -3.27
N ALA A 94 1.28 23.42 -2.48
CA ALA A 94 2.01 24.57 -3.00
C ALA A 94 3.24 24.14 -3.82
N LEU A 95 3.99 23.13 -3.36
CA LEU A 95 5.13 22.57 -4.09
C LEU A 95 4.69 21.98 -5.43
N VAL A 96 3.60 21.21 -5.48
CA VAL A 96 3.08 20.65 -6.74
C VAL A 96 2.67 21.75 -7.71
N LEU A 97 1.94 22.77 -7.24
CA LEU A 97 1.53 23.89 -8.08
C LEU A 97 2.73 24.69 -8.61
N LEU A 98 3.76 24.89 -7.78
CA LEU A 98 5.00 25.53 -8.17
C LEU A 98 5.75 24.69 -9.23
N CYS A 99 5.85 23.38 -9.06
CA CYS A 99 6.46 22.50 -10.05
C CYS A 99 5.73 22.53 -11.40
N VAL A 100 4.39 22.50 -11.38
CA VAL A 100 3.56 22.60 -12.61
C VAL A 100 3.80 23.91 -13.34
N PHE A 101 4.01 25.02 -12.62
CA PHE A 101 4.25 26.33 -13.22
C PHE A 101 5.67 26.46 -13.79
N ILE A 102 6.68 25.92 -13.11
CA ILE A 102 8.08 26.01 -13.55
C ILE A 102 8.37 25.06 -14.72
N TRP A 103 7.82 23.86 -14.71
CA TRP A 103 8.04 22.83 -15.73
C TRP A 103 6.72 22.38 -16.38
N PRO A 104 6.13 23.19 -17.27
CA PRO A 104 4.97 22.77 -18.03
C PRO A 104 5.35 21.66 -19.02
N ILE A 105 4.65 20.52 -18.95
CA ILE A 105 4.84 19.39 -19.86
C ILE A 105 3.97 19.62 -21.10
N ASN A 106 4.60 19.65 -22.27
CA ASN A 106 3.90 19.75 -23.55
C ASN A 106 3.69 18.36 -24.16
N SER A 107 2.53 18.15 -24.79
CA SER A 107 2.29 16.98 -25.64
C SER A 107 3.05 17.11 -26.96
N GLY A 108 3.50 15.99 -27.52
CA GLY A 108 4.10 15.97 -28.85
C GLY A 108 3.09 16.18 -29.98
N ASN A 109 3.54 15.98 -31.23
CA ASN A 109 2.66 15.95 -32.38
C ASN A 109 1.66 14.79 -32.29
N MET A 110 0.51 14.94 -32.93
CA MET A 110 -0.52 13.90 -32.98
C MET A 110 0.01 12.65 -33.69
N ALA A 111 -0.35 11.47 -33.18
CA ALA A 111 0.11 10.20 -33.72
C ALA A 111 -0.25 10.01 -35.21
N ASP A 112 0.77 9.74 -36.04
CA ASP A 112 0.60 9.31 -37.43
C ASP A 112 1.11 7.86 -37.58
N LEU A 113 0.22 6.97 -38.04
CA LEU A 113 0.54 5.56 -38.26
C LEU A 113 1.63 5.35 -39.32
N ASN A 114 1.81 6.30 -40.22
CA ASN A 114 2.78 6.22 -41.30
C ASN A 114 4.16 6.72 -40.89
N THR A 115 4.29 7.39 -39.73
CA THR A 115 5.57 7.87 -39.23
C THR A 115 6.15 6.90 -38.19
N GLN A 116 7.49 6.89 -38.13
CA GLN A 116 8.26 6.16 -37.12
C GLN A 116 9.19 7.15 -36.42
N PRO A 117 8.69 7.87 -35.40
CA PRO A 117 9.50 8.81 -34.65
C PRO A 117 10.57 8.04 -33.87
N THR A 118 11.83 8.45 -34.04
CA THR A 118 13.00 7.78 -33.44
C THR A 118 13.45 8.42 -32.13
N ASN A 119 13.01 9.65 -31.85
CA ASN A 119 13.39 10.41 -30.66
C ASN A 119 12.13 10.88 -29.92
N PHE A 120 12.00 10.49 -28.66
CA PHE A 120 11.00 10.99 -27.74
C PHE A 120 11.53 10.91 -26.32
N GLU A 121 11.06 11.81 -25.45
CA GLU A 121 11.47 11.85 -24.05
C GLU A 121 10.82 10.70 -23.28
N ILE A 122 11.68 9.88 -22.64
CA ILE A 122 11.26 8.78 -21.79
C ILE A 122 11.20 9.29 -20.35
N ASP A 123 10.00 9.30 -19.77
CA ASP A 123 9.80 9.49 -18.33
C ASP A 123 10.44 8.33 -17.56
N TRP A 124 11.40 8.64 -16.69
CA TRP A 124 12.16 7.63 -15.95
C TRP A 124 11.33 6.84 -14.94
N PHE A 125 10.19 7.36 -14.48
CA PHE A 125 9.36 6.74 -13.46
C PHE A 125 8.27 5.85 -14.08
N PHE A 126 7.57 6.32 -15.11
CA PHE A 126 6.51 5.55 -15.75
C PHE A 126 6.99 4.74 -16.95
N LEU A 127 7.92 5.29 -17.74
CA LEU A 127 8.36 4.69 -19.01
C LEU A 127 9.68 3.89 -18.87
N PHE A 128 10.20 3.67 -17.65
CA PHE A 128 11.39 2.83 -17.45
C PHE A 128 11.30 1.42 -18.06
N PRO A 129 10.12 0.73 -18.09
CA PRO A 129 10.05 -0.58 -18.73
C PRO A 129 10.34 -0.49 -20.23
N TYR A 130 10.01 0.63 -20.87
CA TYR A 130 10.28 0.88 -22.29
C TYR A 130 11.74 1.19 -22.55
N ALA A 131 12.39 1.92 -21.63
CA ALA A 131 13.84 2.13 -21.67
C ALA A 131 14.60 0.80 -21.56
N LEU A 132 14.13 -0.11 -20.70
CA LEU A 132 14.70 -1.45 -20.61
C LEU A 132 14.44 -2.24 -21.88
N LEU A 133 13.20 -2.24 -22.37
CA LEU A 133 12.78 -2.95 -23.59
C LEU A 133 13.53 -2.50 -24.84
N SER A 134 13.94 -1.23 -24.94
CA SER A 134 14.77 -0.74 -26.04
C SER A 134 16.25 -1.12 -25.90
N ALA A 135 16.72 -1.41 -24.68
CA ALA A 135 18.12 -1.72 -24.41
C ALA A 135 18.45 -3.22 -24.44
N VAL A 136 17.47 -4.11 -24.18
CA VAL A 136 17.71 -5.56 -24.09
C VAL A 136 16.78 -6.38 -24.99
N PRO A 137 17.19 -7.59 -25.42
CA PRO A 137 16.31 -8.51 -26.14
C PRO A 137 15.03 -8.86 -25.37
N ILE A 138 13.96 -9.15 -26.11
CA ILE A 138 12.61 -9.37 -25.57
C ILE A 138 12.52 -10.46 -24.48
N GLY A 139 13.30 -11.55 -24.62
CA GLY A 139 13.34 -12.63 -23.64
C GLY A 139 14.02 -12.22 -22.34
N ILE A 140 15.10 -11.43 -22.45
CA ILE A 140 15.82 -10.89 -21.28
C ILE A 140 14.96 -9.84 -20.58
N TYR A 141 14.25 -8.99 -21.34
CA TYR A 141 13.28 -8.04 -20.79
C TYR A 141 12.27 -8.73 -19.87
N TRP A 142 11.59 -9.77 -20.36
CA TRP A 142 10.60 -10.50 -19.55
C TRP A 142 11.23 -11.23 -18.37
N ALA A 143 12.43 -11.80 -18.53
CA ALA A 143 13.16 -12.42 -17.42
C ALA A 143 13.47 -11.42 -16.30
N ILE A 144 13.92 -10.21 -16.65
CA ILE A 144 14.20 -9.14 -15.67
C ILE A 144 12.90 -8.65 -15.02
N MET A 145 11.85 -8.38 -15.80
CA MET A 145 10.60 -7.83 -15.27
C MET A 145 9.87 -8.81 -14.36
N ILE A 146 9.74 -10.07 -14.78
CA ILE A 146 9.07 -11.12 -13.99
C ILE A 146 9.96 -11.51 -12.80
N GLY A 147 11.25 -11.73 -13.03
CA GLY A 147 12.21 -12.09 -12.00
C GLY A 147 12.35 -11.00 -10.93
N GLY A 148 12.44 -9.73 -11.33
CA GLY A 148 12.50 -8.58 -10.43
C GLY A 148 11.23 -8.43 -9.60
N THR A 149 10.05 -8.58 -10.22
CA THR A 149 8.77 -8.55 -9.49
C THR A 149 8.68 -9.71 -8.50
N ALA A 150 9.05 -10.93 -8.90
CA ALA A 150 9.07 -12.10 -8.02
C ALA A 150 10.07 -11.93 -6.86
N ALA A 151 11.24 -11.32 -7.12
CA ALA A 151 12.22 -11.06 -6.08
C ALA A 151 11.70 -10.04 -5.05
N VAL A 152 11.09 -8.94 -5.47
CA VAL A 152 10.53 -7.92 -4.55
C VAL A 152 9.35 -8.47 -3.75
N THR A 153 8.49 -9.29 -4.35
CA THR A 153 7.37 -9.91 -3.62
C THR A 153 7.83 -11.02 -2.68
N ALA A 154 8.89 -11.76 -3.02
CA ALA A 154 9.45 -12.80 -2.17
C ALA A 154 10.40 -12.24 -1.09
N PHE A 155 10.96 -11.05 -1.28
CA PHE A 155 11.91 -10.41 -0.37
C PHE A 155 11.42 -10.40 1.08
N PRO A 156 10.16 -10.00 1.39
CA PRO A 156 9.64 -10.04 2.75
C PRO A 156 9.63 -11.44 3.38
N TRP A 157 9.42 -12.50 2.62
CA TRP A 157 9.35 -13.86 3.17
C TRP A 157 10.72 -14.52 3.35
N ILE A 158 11.70 -14.11 2.54
CA ILE A 158 13.06 -14.68 2.56
C ILE A 158 13.93 -13.97 3.59
N LEU A 159 13.85 -12.63 3.65
CA LEU A 159 14.82 -11.81 4.37
C LEU A 159 14.29 -11.23 5.67
N ILE A 160 12.96 -11.13 5.85
CA ILE A 160 12.39 -10.70 7.13
C ILE A 160 12.17 -11.96 7.95
N PRO A 161 12.87 -12.13 9.10
CA PRO A 161 12.61 -13.26 9.98
C PRO A 161 11.14 -13.27 10.36
N LYS A 162 10.53 -14.46 10.45
CA LYS A 162 9.16 -14.59 10.95
C LYS A 162 9.09 -13.87 12.28
N ALA A 163 8.23 -12.85 12.38
CA ALA A 163 7.97 -12.18 13.64
C ALA A 163 7.66 -13.26 14.68
N ALA A 164 8.31 -13.20 15.83
CA ALA A 164 7.98 -14.05 16.96
C ALA A 164 6.46 -13.93 17.21
N ALA A 165 5.83 -15.03 17.63
CA ALA A 165 4.43 -14.98 18.03
C ALA A 165 4.30 -13.91 19.10
N ILE A 166 3.53 -12.87 18.79
CA ILE A 166 3.33 -11.74 19.69
C ILE A 166 2.56 -12.26 20.90
N GLU A 167 3.10 -12.09 22.10
CA GLU A 167 2.35 -12.40 23.31
C GLU A 167 1.20 -11.38 23.46
N THR A 168 -0.01 -11.90 23.67
CA THR A 168 -1.22 -11.09 23.72
C THR A 168 -1.42 -10.50 25.10
N ALA A 169 -1.98 -9.28 25.17
CA ALA A 169 -2.33 -8.68 26.46
C ALA A 169 -3.36 -9.53 27.21
N GLU A 170 -3.17 -9.66 28.52
CA GLU A 170 -4.08 -10.38 29.41
C GLU A 170 -4.73 -9.41 30.41
N VAL A 171 -5.99 -9.65 30.74
CA VAL A 171 -6.73 -8.81 31.70
C VAL A 171 -6.85 -9.53 33.04
N VAL A 172 -6.28 -8.93 34.08
CA VAL A 172 -6.43 -9.36 35.46
C VAL A 172 -7.80 -8.94 35.98
N LEU A 173 -8.79 -9.84 35.87
CA LEU A 173 -10.19 -9.57 36.18
C LEU A 173 -10.41 -9.06 37.62
N SER A 174 -9.55 -9.41 38.57
CA SER A 174 -9.65 -8.95 39.97
C SER A 174 -9.34 -7.46 40.16
N LYS A 175 -8.55 -6.87 39.25
CA LYS A 175 -8.18 -5.44 39.27
C LYS A 175 -9.02 -4.60 38.29
N CYS A 176 -9.66 -5.24 37.32
CA CYS A 176 -10.41 -4.55 36.29
C CYS A 176 -11.66 -3.88 36.88
N THR A 177 -11.81 -2.57 36.65
CA THR A 177 -12.94 -1.77 37.14
C THR A 177 -14.02 -1.52 36.09
N GLY A 178 -13.82 -1.99 34.85
CA GLY A 178 -14.77 -1.77 33.77
C GLY A 178 -14.82 -0.34 33.21
N CYS A 179 -13.81 0.50 33.50
CA CYS A 179 -13.80 1.94 33.14
C CYS A 179 -13.74 2.22 31.62
N SER A 180 -13.48 1.20 30.79
CA SER A 180 -13.42 1.24 29.31
C SER A 180 -12.30 2.09 28.68
N LEU A 181 -11.31 2.58 29.43
CA LEU A 181 -10.25 3.40 28.86
C LEU A 181 -9.37 2.59 27.90
N CYS A 182 -8.96 1.39 28.29
CA CYS A 182 -8.21 0.47 27.45
C CYS A 182 -8.94 0.12 26.13
N TYR A 183 -10.27 -0.03 26.18
CA TYR A 183 -11.12 -0.23 24.99
C TYR A 183 -11.05 0.97 24.03
N LYS A 184 -11.10 2.19 24.57
CA LYS A 184 -11.03 3.43 23.79
C LYS A 184 -9.64 3.69 23.22
N ASP A 185 -8.60 3.25 23.90
CA ASP A 185 -7.23 3.54 23.50
C ASP A 185 -6.61 2.45 22.62
N CYS A 186 -7.16 1.23 22.61
CA CYS A 186 -6.66 0.14 21.77
C CYS A 186 -6.76 0.50 20.26
N PRO A 187 -5.63 0.72 19.56
CA PRO A 187 -5.66 1.09 18.16
C PRO A 187 -6.08 -0.08 17.26
N TYR A 188 -5.97 -1.32 17.75
CA TYR A 188 -6.29 -2.55 17.03
C TYR A 188 -7.71 -3.08 17.31
N GLN A 189 -8.48 -2.40 18.16
CA GLN A 189 -9.79 -2.89 18.63
C GLN A 189 -9.74 -4.33 19.13
N ALA A 190 -8.63 -4.68 19.78
CA ALA A 190 -8.42 -5.99 20.38
C ALA A 190 -9.17 -6.12 21.71
N ILE A 191 -9.49 -5.02 22.38
CA ILE A 191 -10.22 -5.05 23.65
C ILE A 191 -11.73 -5.00 23.38
N GLU A 192 -12.50 -5.78 24.13
CA GLU A 192 -13.95 -5.78 24.15
C GLU A 192 -14.45 -5.66 25.59
N MET A 193 -15.53 -4.93 25.80
CA MET A 193 -16.19 -4.82 27.10
C MET A 193 -17.33 -5.83 27.17
N VAL A 194 -17.15 -6.90 27.94
CA VAL A 194 -18.12 -7.99 28.09
C VAL A 194 -18.87 -7.85 29.42
N PRO A 195 -20.13 -8.35 29.52
CA PRO A 195 -20.85 -8.43 30.79
C PRO A 195 -20.04 -9.19 31.84
N ALA A 196 -19.93 -8.63 33.03
CA ALA A 196 -19.16 -9.25 34.10
C ALA A 196 -19.89 -10.49 34.66
N PRO A 197 -19.16 -11.50 35.16
CA PRO A 197 -19.75 -12.67 35.81
C PRO A 197 -20.65 -12.30 37.01
N ALA A 198 -21.62 -13.15 37.32
CA ALA A 198 -22.51 -12.96 38.48
C ALA A 198 -21.68 -12.88 39.78
N GLY A 199 -21.89 -11.82 40.57
CA GLY A 199 -21.10 -11.54 41.78
C GLY A 199 -19.94 -10.56 41.58
N SER A 200 -19.69 -10.12 40.35
CA SER A 200 -18.77 -9.02 40.04
C SER A 200 -19.23 -7.69 40.65
N ARG A 201 -18.28 -6.89 41.13
CA ARG A 201 -18.52 -5.50 41.59
C ARG A 201 -18.94 -4.56 40.45
N PHE A 202 -18.55 -4.87 39.22
CA PHE A 202 -18.73 -4.02 38.05
C PHE A 202 -19.63 -4.69 37.01
N LYS A 203 -20.33 -3.90 36.19
CA LYS A 203 -21.25 -4.42 35.16
C LYS A 203 -20.55 -4.96 33.92
N LEU A 204 -19.40 -4.38 33.58
CA LEU A 204 -18.61 -4.72 32.39
C LEU A 204 -17.16 -4.97 32.80
N LEU A 205 -16.52 -5.93 32.16
CA LEU A 205 -15.08 -6.21 32.28
C LEU A 205 -14.44 -6.22 30.89
N ALA A 206 -13.16 -5.88 30.83
CA ALA A 206 -12.39 -5.92 29.59
C ALA A 206 -11.92 -7.36 29.30
N THR A 207 -12.01 -7.76 28.03
CA THR A 207 -11.45 -9.01 27.50
C THR A 207 -10.66 -8.70 26.24
N VAL A 208 -9.57 -9.43 26.01
CA VAL A 208 -8.72 -9.25 24.81
C VAL A 208 -9.06 -10.31 23.77
N LYS A 209 -9.26 -9.88 22.53
CA LYS A 209 -9.36 -10.68 21.31
C LYS A 209 -7.96 -10.93 20.79
N GLU A 210 -7.41 -12.09 21.12
CA GLU A 210 -6.05 -12.50 20.77
C GLU A 210 -5.71 -12.26 19.29
N PHE A 211 -6.62 -12.64 18.38
CA PHE A 211 -6.44 -12.51 16.93
C PHE A 211 -6.34 -11.06 16.40
N ARG A 212 -6.66 -10.05 17.21
CA ARG A 212 -6.49 -8.62 16.87
C ARG A 212 -5.38 -7.96 17.68
N CYS A 213 -4.84 -8.61 18.69
CA CYS A 213 -3.83 -8.02 19.55
C CYS A 213 -2.46 -8.02 18.84
N SER A 214 -1.79 -6.88 18.86
CA SER A 214 -0.46 -6.68 18.25
C SER A 214 0.66 -6.53 19.28
N GLY A 215 0.36 -6.70 20.58
CA GLY A 215 1.35 -6.54 21.64
C GLY A 215 1.89 -5.11 21.81
N CYS A 216 1.20 -4.08 21.29
CA CYS A 216 1.72 -2.71 21.32
C CYS A 216 1.76 -2.02 22.70
N GLY A 217 1.19 -2.61 23.77
CA GLY A 217 1.27 -2.07 25.13
C GLY A 217 0.40 -0.84 25.46
N VAL A 218 -0.28 -0.22 24.49
CA VAL A 218 -1.07 1.01 24.71
C VAL A 218 -2.13 0.82 25.80
N CYS A 219 -2.76 -0.36 25.86
CA CYS A 219 -3.76 -0.68 26.85
C CYS A 219 -3.21 -0.79 28.28
N VAL A 220 -1.94 -1.17 28.43
CA VAL A 220 -1.25 -1.26 29.72
C VAL A 220 -1.08 0.15 30.30
N GLY A 221 -0.50 1.07 29.52
CA GLY A 221 -0.35 2.47 29.93
C GLY A 221 -1.67 3.23 30.12
N ALA A 222 -2.74 2.84 29.41
CA ALA A 222 -4.08 3.40 29.62
C ALA A 222 -4.74 2.88 30.92
N CYS A 223 -4.28 1.78 31.50
CA CYS A 223 -4.91 1.19 32.67
C CYS A 223 -4.40 1.82 33.97
N ALA A 224 -5.13 2.79 34.51
CA ALA A 224 -4.80 3.39 35.82
C ALA A 224 -4.93 2.43 37.04
N PHE A 225 -5.33 1.18 36.83
CA PHE A 225 -5.55 0.17 37.86
C PHE A 225 -4.61 -1.04 37.73
N ASP A 226 -3.64 -0.99 36.80
CA ASP A 226 -2.70 -2.08 36.50
C ASP A 226 -3.42 -3.43 36.29
N ALA A 227 -4.56 -3.39 35.61
CA ALA A 227 -5.43 -4.54 35.36
C ALA A 227 -5.16 -5.22 34.02
N ILE A 228 -4.23 -4.71 33.22
CA ILE A 228 -3.83 -5.30 31.95
C ILE A 228 -2.33 -5.57 32.03
N ASP A 229 -1.94 -6.79 31.71
CA ASP A 229 -0.55 -7.22 31.65
C ASP A 229 -0.19 -7.56 30.21
N LEU A 230 1.07 -7.34 29.84
CA LEU A 230 1.61 -7.79 28.58
C LEU A 230 2.95 -8.46 28.89
N PRO A 231 3.07 -9.79 28.72
CA PRO A 231 4.23 -10.49 29.27
C PRO A 231 5.57 -10.12 28.60
N ASP A 232 5.54 -9.62 27.36
CA ASP A 232 6.69 -9.02 26.65
C ASP A 232 7.04 -7.57 27.08
N LEU A 233 6.16 -6.87 27.80
CA LEU A 233 6.43 -5.55 28.41
C LEU A 233 6.51 -5.74 29.92
N PRO A 234 7.71 -5.94 30.49
CA PRO A 234 7.84 -6.11 31.92
C PRO A 234 7.71 -4.75 32.60
N ASP A 235 6.49 -4.23 32.69
CA ASP A 235 6.13 -3.08 33.53
C ASP A 235 6.58 -3.32 34.97
N ALA A 236 6.57 -4.58 35.43
CA ALA A 236 7.15 -4.98 36.70
C ALA A 236 8.67 -4.73 36.79
N GLN A 237 9.46 -5.01 35.74
CA GLN A 237 10.90 -4.72 35.76
C GLN A 237 11.18 -3.23 35.62
N VAL A 238 10.49 -2.53 34.72
CA VAL A 238 10.72 -1.09 34.50
C VAL A 238 10.35 -0.30 35.75
N ASN A 239 9.20 -0.57 36.36
CA ASN A 239 8.79 0.10 37.60
C ASN A 239 9.66 -0.31 38.80
N ALA A 240 10.12 -1.57 38.88
CA ALA A 240 11.08 -1.98 39.91
C ALA A 240 12.44 -1.28 39.73
N GLN A 241 12.93 -1.13 38.50
CA GLN A 241 14.16 -0.40 38.19
C GLN A 241 14.03 1.09 38.51
N ILE A 242 12.91 1.73 38.15
CA ILE A 242 12.64 3.13 38.52
C ILE A 242 12.61 3.29 40.03
N LYS A 243 11.92 2.40 40.75
CA LYS A 243 11.83 2.45 42.21
C LYS A 243 13.20 2.25 42.87
N ALA A 244 14.00 1.28 42.39
CA ALA A 244 15.36 1.07 42.86
C ALA A 244 16.26 2.28 42.60
N LEU A 245 16.12 2.96 41.46
CA LEU A 245 16.86 4.20 41.15
C LEU A 245 16.43 5.40 42.02
N LEU A 246 15.15 5.48 42.38
CA LEU A 246 14.63 6.51 43.28
C LEU A 246 15.11 6.26 44.72
N GLU A 247 15.12 5.00 45.17
CA GLU A 247 15.63 4.60 46.49
C GLU A 247 17.16 4.76 46.59
N ALA A 248 17.91 4.58 45.50
CA ALA A 248 19.36 4.79 45.48
C ALA A 248 19.79 6.27 45.45
N LYS A 249 18.86 7.20 45.15
CA LYS A 249 19.11 8.65 45.12
C LYS A 249 18.64 9.40 46.37
N GLY A 250 17.88 8.75 47.25
CA GLY A 250 17.44 9.29 48.54
C GLY A 250 18.37 8.90 49.67
#